data_AF-A0A1F6NYC6-F1
#
_entry.id   AF-A0A1F6NYC6-F1
#
_cell.length_a   1.000
_cell.length_b   1.000
_cell.length_c   1.000
_cell.angle_alpha   90.00
_cell.angle_beta   90.00
_cell.angle_gamma   90.00
#
_symmetry.space_group_name_H-M   'P 1'
#
loop_
_entity.id
_entity.type
_entity.pdbx_description
1 polymer ?
#
loop_
_entity_poly.entity_id
_entity_poly.type
_entity_poly.pdbx_seq_one_letter_code
_entity_poly.pdbx_strand_id
1 'polypeptide(L)'
;MFKKITEDFVYRFETNLAGIHAIYVSAICNKKNSLRVEIDGLALKGILPKTKNQYFNIPPAWNGNALKGGAETIVFVIELAKGNHELKFISKGEAEIIPEPKIILLDKGGLVTLFQDIQSEEKNCQPWLAVALINLPLNIIDVSVSCKKKIIDSDDVKIIIDGQIQKNKKAIWRGKNWFWQGRQMNGRIEINRFNQNLPVGIHYVELWADRTPVLRSFDILINSKVATKRVPTTKNPEWTGNFLDDPEEIILARLIFGEANNQSREAKEWVGWSVVNRKKAKSWWPDTIHGVILQEGQYDPFKRDDDNFLKIINPLGYKNVGESDKISWYECCEIAKVIISGNNINPTEATHFNGFRNSEGRDWYEKNIVPKGKFLRKVDDTYFYWSPN
;
A
#
# COMPACT_ATOMS: atom_id res chain seq x y z
N MET A 1 7.86 25.65 -17.08
CA MET A 1 6.54 25.15 -16.60
C MET A 1 5.84 24.49 -17.78
N PHE A 2 5.33 23.25 -17.65
CA PHE A 2 4.58 22.59 -18.74
C PHE A 2 3.08 22.86 -18.64
N LYS A 3 2.46 22.57 -17.48
CA LYS A 3 1.01 22.75 -17.30
C LYS A 3 0.67 23.09 -15.84
N LYS A 4 -0.13 24.13 -15.64
CA LYS A 4 -0.83 24.39 -14.38
C LYS A 4 -2.15 23.61 -14.37
N ILE A 5 -2.41 22.90 -13.27
CA ILE A 5 -3.55 21.99 -13.08
C ILE A 5 -4.42 22.54 -11.96
N THR A 6 -5.63 22.99 -12.29
CA THR A 6 -6.65 23.46 -11.34
C THR A 6 -7.90 22.57 -11.34
N GLU A 7 -8.00 21.70 -12.33
CA GLU A 7 -9.06 20.71 -12.55
C GLU A 7 -8.44 19.44 -13.14
N ASP A 8 -9.21 18.36 -13.23
CA ASP A 8 -8.75 17.09 -13.81
C ASP A 8 -8.21 17.31 -15.23
N PHE A 9 -7.03 16.76 -15.51
CA PHE A 9 -6.35 16.88 -16.78
C PHE A 9 -5.89 15.52 -17.29
N VAL A 10 -6.12 15.24 -18.57
CA VAL A 10 -5.70 13.99 -19.20
C VAL A 10 -4.58 14.27 -20.18
N TYR A 11 -3.42 13.68 -19.93
CA TYR A 11 -2.29 13.64 -20.85
C TYR A 11 -2.28 12.31 -21.59
N ARG A 12 -2.41 12.35 -22.91
CA ARG A 12 -2.40 11.15 -23.76
C ARG A 12 -1.04 10.97 -24.40
N PHE A 13 -0.59 9.72 -24.49
CA PHE A 13 0.66 9.37 -25.14
C PHE A 13 0.53 8.02 -25.86
N GLU A 14 1.43 7.77 -26.79
CA GLU A 14 1.48 6.51 -27.55
C GLU A 14 2.80 5.79 -27.29
N THR A 15 2.73 4.47 -27.13
CA THR A 15 3.89 3.57 -27.05
C THR A 15 4.01 2.78 -28.35
N ASN A 16 5.16 2.88 -29.00
CA ASN A 16 5.39 2.17 -30.28
C ASN A 16 5.68 0.67 -30.09
N LEU A 17 6.09 0.27 -28.89
CA LEU A 17 6.47 -1.10 -28.53
C LEU A 17 5.84 -1.45 -27.19
N ALA A 18 5.42 -2.72 -27.06
CA ALA A 18 4.99 -3.25 -25.78
C ALA A 18 6.21 -3.62 -24.90
N GLY A 19 6.12 -3.33 -23.61
CA GLY A 19 7.15 -3.66 -22.64
C GLY A 19 7.10 -2.79 -21.39
N ILE A 20 8.14 -2.90 -20.56
CA ILE A 20 8.27 -2.13 -19.33
C ILE A 20 8.74 -0.72 -19.67
N HIS A 21 7.98 0.28 -19.25
CA HIS A 21 8.27 1.69 -19.45
C HIS A 21 8.52 2.37 -18.11
N ALA A 22 9.37 3.39 -18.11
CA ALA A 22 9.48 4.39 -17.06
C ALA A 22 8.79 5.68 -17.50
N ILE A 23 7.81 6.13 -16.72
CA ILE A 23 7.08 7.37 -16.92
C ILE A 23 7.51 8.34 -15.82
N TYR A 24 8.24 9.38 -16.20
CA TYR A 24 8.74 10.41 -15.31
C TYR A 24 7.76 11.57 -15.29
N VAL A 25 7.34 11.94 -14.09
CA VAL A 25 6.54 13.14 -13.86
C VAL A 25 7.16 13.89 -12.70
N SER A 26 7.45 15.17 -12.86
CA SER A 26 7.71 16.04 -11.71
C SER A 26 6.65 17.10 -11.59
N ALA A 27 6.28 17.42 -10.36
CA ALA A 27 5.29 18.43 -10.08
C ALA A 27 5.59 19.15 -8.77
N ILE A 28 5.01 20.34 -8.66
CA ILE A 28 5.02 21.19 -7.47
C ILE A 28 3.60 21.28 -6.92
N CYS A 29 3.47 21.18 -5.59
CA CYS A 29 2.23 21.46 -4.88
C CYS A 29 2.50 22.33 -3.64
N ASN A 30 1.68 23.38 -3.47
CA ASN A 30 1.68 24.22 -2.27
C ASN A 30 0.96 23.52 -1.10
N LYS A 31 1.19 23.96 0.15
CA LYS A 31 0.74 23.30 1.40
C LYS A 31 -0.69 22.74 1.43
N LYS A 32 -1.65 23.42 0.81
CA LYS A 32 -3.07 23.04 0.83
C LYS A 32 -3.50 22.21 -0.40
N ASN A 33 -2.61 22.08 -1.37
CA ASN A 33 -2.90 21.47 -2.65
C ASN A 33 -2.31 20.07 -2.72
N SER A 34 -2.84 19.23 -3.58
CA SER A 34 -2.25 17.93 -3.87
C SER A 34 -2.57 17.49 -5.28
N LEU A 35 -1.71 16.66 -5.84
CA LEU A 35 -1.92 16.04 -7.14
C LEU A 35 -1.73 14.54 -7.01
N ARG A 36 -2.58 13.77 -7.68
CA ARG A 36 -2.38 12.34 -7.93
C ARG A 36 -2.54 12.06 -9.41
N VAL A 37 -2.07 10.90 -9.85
CA VAL A 37 -2.22 10.42 -11.22
C VAL A 37 -2.85 9.03 -11.22
N GLU A 38 -3.72 8.80 -12.19
CA GLU A 38 -4.22 7.47 -12.57
C GLU A 38 -3.65 7.14 -13.95
N ILE A 39 -3.21 5.89 -14.15
CA ILE A 39 -2.59 5.43 -15.40
C ILE A 39 -3.54 4.42 -16.03
N ASP A 40 -4.11 4.72 -17.20
CA ASP A 40 -5.14 3.89 -17.85
C ASP A 40 -6.28 3.49 -16.89
N GLY A 41 -6.73 4.45 -16.07
CA GLY A 41 -7.77 4.25 -15.06
C GLY A 41 -7.31 3.53 -13.78
N LEU A 42 -6.05 3.08 -13.68
CA LEU A 42 -5.50 2.50 -12.46
C LEU A 42 -5.26 3.60 -11.40
N ALA A 43 -6.09 3.61 -10.37
CA ALA A 43 -5.90 4.45 -9.19
C ALA A 43 -4.99 3.78 -8.15
N LEU A 44 -3.77 4.29 -7.99
CA LEU A 44 -2.83 3.83 -6.96
C LEU A 44 -3.32 4.16 -5.55
N LYS A 45 -3.03 3.27 -4.60
CA LYS A 45 -3.47 3.35 -3.19
C LYS A 45 -2.31 3.13 -2.25
N GLY A 46 -2.46 3.56 -1.00
CA GLY A 46 -1.50 3.29 0.05
C GLY A 46 -1.44 1.79 0.34
N ILE A 47 -0.24 1.26 0.57
CA ILE A 47 -0.03 -0.17 0.83
C ILE A 47 -0.71 -0.60 2.14
N LEU A 48 -0.80 0.31 3.12
CA LEU A 48 -1.44 0.11 4.42
C LEU A 48 -2.25 1.37 4.80
N PRO A 49 -3.52 1.51 4.39
CA PRO A 49 -4.30 2.69 4.70
C PRO A 49 -4.66 2.75 6.19
N LYS A 50 -4.28 3.85 6.87
CA LYS A 50 -4.64 4.07 8.29
C LYS A 50 -6.12 4.42 8.49
N THR A 51 -6.70 5.08 7.49
CA THR A 51 -8.08 5.58 7.43
C THR A 51 -8.60 5.40 6.01
N LYS A 52 -9.80 5.92 5.69
CA LYS A 52 -10.36 5.96 4.31
C LYS A 52 -9.28 6.15 3.24
N ASN A 53 -9.41 5.37 2.15
CA ASN A 53 -8.51 5.30 0.99
C ASN A 53 -7.68 6.59 0.78
N GLN A 54 -6.40 6.52 1.17
CA GLN A 54 -5.47 7.63 1.00
C GLN A 54 -4.96 7.62 -0.44
N TYR A 55 -5.54 8.44 -1.31
CA TYR A 55 -5.12 8.57 -2.71
C TYR A 55 -4.12 9.72 -2.95
N PHE A 56 -4.10 10.70 -2.05
CA PHE A 56 -3.24 11.89 -2.14
C PHE A 56 -2.12 11.89 -1.09
N ASN A 57 -2.15 10.92 -0.18
CA ASN A 57 -1.13 10.75 0.86
C ASN A 57 -0.46 9.39 0.68
N ILE A 58 0.08 9.20 -0.52
CA ILE A 58 0.81 8.00 -0.92
C ILE A 58 2.10 8.44 -1.62
N PRO A 59 3.12 7.58 -1.67
CA PRO A 59 4.39 7.90 -2.32
C PRO A 59 4.25 8.41 -3.77
N PRO A 60 3.42 7.79 -4.64
CA PRO A 60 3.24 8.30 -6.00
C PRO A 60 2.19 9.42 -6.11
N ALA A 61 2.16 10.34 -5.14
CA ALA A 61 1.30 11.52 -5.17
C ALA A 61 2.04 12.75 -4.63
N TRP A 62 1.81 13.91 -5.24
CA TRP A 62 2.39 15.17 -4.79
C TRP A 62 1.55 15.76 -3.68
N ASN A 63 1.88 15.40 -2.44
CA ASN A 63 1.21 15.94 -1.26
C ASN A 63 1.81 17.32 -0.91
N GLY A 64 1.09 18.39 -1.20
CA GLY A 64 1.57 19.74 -0.95
C GLY A 64 1.90 20.05 0.50
N ASN A 65 1.27 19.38 1.48
CA ASN A 65 1.65 19.54 2.90
C ASN A 65 3.07 19.02 3.17
N ALA A 66 3.46 17.93 2.51
CA ALA A 66 4.82 17.39 2.59
C ALA A 66 5.81 18.23 1.75
N LEU A 67 5.41 18.62 0.54
CA LEU A 67 6.26 19.35 -0.41
C LEU A 67 6.47 20.82 -0.08
N LYS A 68 5.47 21.48 0.55
CA LYS A 68 5.49 22.90 0.93
C LYS A 68 5.92 23.84 -0.21
N GLY A 69 5.55 23.54 -1.45
CA GLY A 69 5.92 24.30 -2.64
C GLY A 69 7.21 23.87 -3.33
N GLY A 70 7.92 22.86 -2.81
CA GLY A 70 9.05 22.24 -3.52
C GLY A 70 8.60 21.22 -4.57
N ALA A 71 9.51 20.86 -5.47
CA ALA A 71 9.26 19.85 -6.48
C ALA A 71 9.53 18.43 -5.97
N GLU A 72 8.78 17.46 -6.48
CA GLU A 72 9.06 16.03 -6.35
C GLU A 72 8.95 15.37 -7.73
N THR A 73 9.87 14.44 -8.02
CA THR A 73 9.83 13.64 -9.24
C THR A 73 9.42 12.21 -8.91
N ILE A 74 8.40 11.72 -9.60
CA ILE A 74 7.85 10.39 -9.44
C ILE A 74 8.09 9.63 -10.75
N VAL A 75 8.62 8.42 -10.65
CA VAL A 75 8.79 7.49 -11.77
C VAL A 75 7.86 6.31 -11.61
N PHE A 76 6.97 6.14 -12.58
CA PHE A 76 6.12 4.95 -12.67
C PHE A 76 6.80 3.94 -13.58
N VAL A 77 7.14 2.78 -13.04
CA VAL A 77 7.71 1.66 -13.78
C VAL A 77 6.58 0.65 -13.99
N ILE A 78 6.13 0.51 -15.23
CA ILE A 78 4.92 -0.24 -15.57
C ILE A 78 5.06 -0.92 -16.93
N GLU A 79 4.51 -2.12 -17.06
CA GLU A 79 4.37 -2.76 -18.36
C GLU A 79 3.18 -2.17 -19.13
N LEU A 80 3.44 -1.64 -20.33
CA LEU A 80 2.44 -1.09 -21.22
C LEU A 80 2.35 -1.94 -22.48
N ALA A 81 1.13 -2.09 -22.98
CA ALA A 81 0.90 -2.61 -24.33
C ALA A 81 1.44 -1.61 -25.37
N LYS A 82 1.48 -2.01 -26.64
CA LYS A 82 1.65 -1.07 -27.74
C LYS A 82 0.33 -0.34 -27.96
N GLY A 83 0.35 0.99 -28.07
CA GLY A 83 -0.80 1.78 -28.46
C GLY A 83 -0.99 3.03 -27.62
N ASN A 84 -2.24 3.49 -27.52
CA ASN A 84 -2.60 4.71 -26.80
C ASN A 84 -2.79 4.44 -25.32
N HIS A 85 -2.24 5.35 -24.51
CA HIS A 85 -2.30 5.34 -23.06
C HIS A 85 -2.63 6.73 -22.53
N GLU A 86 -3.05 6.79 -21.27
CA GLU A 86 -3.35 8.06 -20.62
C GLU A 86 -2.86 8.17 -19.18
N LEU A 87 -2.42 9.38 -18.84
CA LEU A 87 -2.19 9.84 -17.48
C LEU A 87 -3.31 10.81 -17.11
N LYS A 88 -4.20 10.40 -16.21
CA LYS A 88 -5.23 11.27 -15.65
C LYS A 88 -4.74 11.91 -14.36
N PHE A 89 -4.43 13.19 -14.44
CA PHE A 89 -4.05 14.03 -13.30
C PHE A 89 -5.30 14.52 -12.59
N ILE A 90 -5.39 14.27 -11.29
CA ILE A 90 -6.51 14.66 -10.45
C ILE A 90 -5.97 15.57 -9.36
N SER A 91 -6.42 16.82 -9.33
CA SER A 91 -5.94 17.81 -8.38
C SER A 91 -6.91 18.03 -7.22
N LYS A 92 -6.34 18.37 -6.07
CA LYS A 92 -7.01 19.07 -4.98
C LYS A 92 -6.40 20.45 -4.91
N GLY A 93 -7.09 21.46 -5.42
CA GLY A 93 -6.52 22.80 -5.58
C GLY A 93 -5.56 22.89 -6.77
N GLU A 94 -4.51 23.70 -6.64
CA GLU A 94 -3.57 23.98 -7.73
C GLU A 94 -2.29 23.14 -7.66
N ALA A 95 -1.88 22.56 -8.79
CA ALA A 95 -0.60 21.89 -8.96
C ALA A 95 0.08 22.32 -10.27
N GLU A 96 1.39 22.14 -10.36
CA GLU A 96 2.15 22.49 -11.56
C GLU A 96 3.00 21.30 -12.00
N ILE A 97 2.81 20.83 -13.23
CA ILE A 97 3.63 19.77 -13.84
C ILE A 97 4.83 20.43 -14.52
N ILE A 98 6.04 19.97 -14.16
CA ILE A 98 7.31 20.48 -14.64
C ILE A 98 8.38 19.38 -14.74
N PRO A 99 9.05 19.17 -15.88
CA PRO A 99 8.67 19.51 -17.26
C PRO A 99 7.49 18.62 -17.74
N GLU A 100 7.27 18.56 -19.07
CA GLU A 100 6.34 17.60 -19.68
C GLU A 100 6.68 16.15 -19.26
N PRO A 101 5.68 15.27 -19.04
CA PRO A 101 5.94 13.87 -18.72
C PRO A 101 6.85 13.19 -19.75
N LYS A 102 7.89 12.51 -19.28
CA LYS A 102 8.84 11.77 -20.13
C LYS A 102 8.56 10.28 -20.04
N ILE A 103 8.38 9.62 -21.19
CA ILE A 103 8.11 8.18 -21.27
C ILE A 103 9.28 7.50 -21.97
N ILE A 104 9.86 6.47 -21.35
CA ILE A 104 11.02 5.74 -21.87
C ILE A 104 10.73 4.24 -21.78
N LEU A 105 10.95 3.51 -22.88
CA LEU A 105 10.98 2.04 -22.86
C LEU A 105 12.26 1.59 -22.16
N LEU A 106 12.14 0.73 -21.15
CA LEU A 106 13.28 0.16 -20.44
C LEU A 106 13.73 -1.14 -21.11
N ASP A 107 15.04 -1.39 -21.06
CA ASP A 107 15.60 -2.66 -21.51
C ASP A 107 15.03 -3.82 -20.70
N LYS A 108 14.72 -4.91 -21.41
CA LYS A 108 14.06 -6.10 -20.88
C LYS A 108 14.99 -6.97 -20.04
N GLY A 109 15.88 -6.42 -19.21
CA GLY A 109 16.65 -7.26 -18.28
C GLY A 109 17.87 -6.58 -17.68
N GLY A 110 18.04 -6.75 -16.37
CA GLY A 110 19.22 -6.31 -15.65
C GLY A 110 18.98 -5.06 -14.82
N LEU A 111 20.07 -4.47 -14.32
CA LEU A 111 20.04 -3.22 -13.58
C LEU A 111 19.80 -2.06 -14.56
N VAL A 112 18.76 -1.27 -14.28
CA VAL A 112 18.37 -0.12 -15.08
C VAL A 112 18.43 1.12 -14.21
N THR A 113 19.14 2.15 -14.68
CA THR A 113 19.24 3.45 -14.01
C THR A 113 17.99 4.28 -14.28
N LEU A 114 17.22 4.58 -13.24
CA LEU A 114 16.05 5.44 -13.32
C LEU A 114 16.42 6.91 -13.14
N PHE A 115 17.34 7.21 -12.22
CA PHE A 115 17.78 8.58 -11.95
C PHE A 115 19.30 8.63 -11.99
N GLN A 116 19.84 9.74 -12.52
CA GLN A 116 21.28 9.96 -12.59
C GLN A 116 21.59 11.43 -12.32
N ASP A 117 22.59 11.66 -11.45
CA ASP A 117 23.14 12.98 -11.11
C ASP A 117 22.10 14.07 -10.80
N ILE A 118 21.09 13.72 -10.00
CA ILE A 118 20.05 14.65 -9.55
C ILE A 118 20.48 15.26 -8.23
N GLN A 119 20.46 16.59 -8.14
CA GLN A 119 20.62 17.32 -6.89
C GLN A 119 19.25 17.72 -6.34
N SER A 120 19.04 17.52 -5.04
CA SER A 120 17.84 18.02 -4.36
C SER A 120 17.86 19.56 -4.30
N GLU A 121 16.69 20.16 -4.43
CA GLU A 121 16.44 21.52 -3.95
C GLU A 121 16.73 21.62 -2.45
N GLU A 122 16.92 22.83 -1.94
CA GLU A 122 17.06 23.09 -0.52
C GLU A 122 15.77 22.70 0.22
N LYS A 123 15.79 21.52 0.86
CA LYS A 123 14.65 20.93 1.56
C LYS A 123 14.90 20.87 3.06
N ASN A 124 13.83 20.81 3.84
CA ASN A 124 13.90 20.51 5.27
C ASN A 124 13.00 19.31 5.60
N CYS A 125 13.61 18.13 5.58
CA CYS A 125 12.93 16.85 5.80
C CYS A 125 11.74 16.60 4.87
N GLN A 126 11.93 16.67 3.54
CA GLN A 126 10.82 16.61 2.57
C GLN A 126 11.00 15.49 1.53
N PRO A 127 9.90 14.99 0.94
CA PRO A 127 9.98 14.13 -0.24
C PRO A 127 10.74 14.81 -1.37
N TRP A 128 11.47 14.00 -2.11
CA TRP A 128 12.30 14.44 -3.23
C TRP A 128 12.05 13.60 -4.47
N LEU A 129 12.18 12.27 -4.33
CA LEU A 129 11.99 11.33 -5.44
C LEU A 129 11.14 10.15 -4.97
N ALA A 130 10.29 9.65 -5.85
CA ALA A 130 9.55 8.41 -5.63
C ALA A 130 9.61 7.50 -6.87
N VAL A 131 9.59 6.19 -6.63
CA VAL A 131 9.46 5.17 -7.67
C VAL A 131 8.26 4.31 -7.31
N ALA A 132 7.33 4.17 -8.24
CA ALA A 132 6.21 3.23 -8.16
C ALA A 132 6.40 2.11 -9.18
N LEU A 133 6.69 0.90 -8.69
CA LEU A 133 6.68 -0.30 -9.51
C LEU A 133 5.26 -0.85 -9.53
N ILE A 134 4.68 -1.02 -10.72
CA ILE A 134 3.27 -1.42 -10.88
C ILE A 134 3.21 -2.80 -11.52
N ASN A 135 2.71 -3.77 -10.75
CA ASN A 135 2.65 -5.19 -11.12
C ASN A 135 4.02 -5.75 -11.52
N LEU A 136 5.06 -5.32 -10.82
CA LEU A 136 6.44 -5.75 -11.00
C LEU A 136 7.03 -6.15 -9.64
N PRO A 137 7.97 -7.11 -9.59
CA PRO A 137 8.67 -7.43 -8.37
C PRO A 137 9.69 -6.35 -8.03
N LEU A 138 10.00 -6.18 -6.74
CA LEU A 138 11.08 -5.31 -6.27
C LEU A 138 12.16 -6.16 -5.61
N ASN A 139 13.14 -6.60 -6.42
CA ASN A 139 14.20 -7.50 -5.98
C ASN A 139 15.41 -6.76 -5.42
N ILE A 140 16.04 -5.94 -6.27
CA ILE A 140 17.29 -5.24 -5.98
C ILE A 140 17.11 -3.76 -6.32
N ILE A 141 17.59 -2.91 -5.41
CA ILE A 141 17.78 -1.48 -5.63
C ILE A 141 19.24 -1.15 -5.30
N ASP A 142 19.93 -0.51 -6.20
CA ASP A 142 21.23 0.11 -5.92
C ASP A 142 21.06 1.63 -5.90
N VAL A 143 21.50 2.26 -4.83
CA VAL A 143 21.39 3.71 -4.65
C VAL A 143 22.76 4.28 -4.35
N SER A 144 23.19 5.24 -5.17
CA SER A 144 24.44 5.96 -5.01
C SER A 144 24.18 7.41 -4.65
N VAL A 145 24.64 7.86 -3.47
CA VAL A 145 24.34 9.19 -2.93
C VAL A 145 25.63 9.86 -2.43
N SER A 146 25.68 11.18 -2.54
CA SER A 146 26.66 12.05 -1.89
C SER A 146 25.96 13.07 -1.00
N CYS A 147 26.35 13.11 0.27
CA CYS A 147 25.86 14.04 1.27
C CYS A 147 27.02 14.85 1.87
N LYS A 148 26.98 16.19 1.82
CA LYS A 148 28.05 17.03 2.38
C LYS A 148 27.81 17.31 3.86
N LYS A 149 28.90 17.31 4.64
CA LYS A 149 28.89 17.86 6.00
C LYS A 149 28.82 19.37 5.91
N LYS A 150 27.93 19.98 6.69
CA LYS A 150 27.85 21.44 6.87
C LYS A 150 27.96 21.75 8.36
N ILE A 151 28.26 23.01 8.68
CA ILE A 151 28.54 23.46 10.07
C ILE A 151 27.30 23.33 10.96
N ILE A 152 26.13 23.72 10.46
CA ILE A 152 24.87 23.73 11.24
C ILE A 152 24.05 22.49 10.95
N ASP A 153 23.82 22.21 9.67
CA ASP A 153 22.84 21.21 9.24
C ASP A 153 23.27 20.58 7.92
N SER A 154 23.60 19.30 7.95
CA SER A 154 24.25 18.59 6.85
C SER A 154 23.23 18.09 5.84
N ASP A 155 23.69 17.72 4.64
CA ASP A 155 22.82 17.04 3.69
C ASP A 155 22.54 15.63 4.20
N ASP A 156 21.29 15.19 4.22
CA ASP A 156 20.92 13.85 4.66
C ASP A 156 19.88 13.25 3.70
N VAL A 157 19.91 11.92 3.50
CA VAL A 157 18.92 11.20 2.67
C VAL A 157 18.34 10.02 3.44
N LYS A 158 17.01 9.95 3.43
CA LYS A 158 16.21 8.85 4.00
C LYS A 158 15.60 8.07 2.85
N ILE A 159 15.66 6.75 2.93
CA ILE A 159 14.98 5.84 2.02
C ILE A 159 13.87 5.06 2.75
N ILE A 160 12.70 5.00 2.11
CA ILE A 160 11.51 4.31 2.59
C ILE A 160 11.11 3.31 1.50
N ILE A 161 10.87 2.06 1.86
CA ILE A 161 10.44 1.00 0.93
C ILE A 161 9.15 0.42 1.48
N ASP A 162 8.07 0.48 0.71
CA ASP A 162 6.72 0.05 1.09
C ASP A 162 6.29 0.56 2.49
N GLY A 163 6.54 1.85 2.74
CA GLY A 163 6.27 2.52 4.02
C GLY A 163 7.25 2.19 5.15
N GLN A 164 8.21 1.29 4.94
CA GLN A 164 9.23 0.93 5.93
C GLN A 164 10.51 1.74 5.74
N ILE A 165 10.85 2.53 6.75
CA ILE A 165 12.10 3.31 6.79
C ILE A 165 13.30 2.36 6.91
N GLN A 166 14.22 2.44 5.96
CA GLN A 166 15.47 1.70 6.02
C GLN A 166 16.45 2.44 6.94
N LYS A 167 16.87 1.79 8.02
CA LYS A 167 17.67 2.42 9.08
C LYS A 167 19.17 2.34 8.78
N ASN A 168 19.89 3.42 9.07
CA ASN A 168 21.35 3.41 9.09
C ASN A 168 21.85 2.63 10.33
N LYS A 169 22.45 1.46 10.12
CA LYS A 169 22.99 0.63 11.21
C LYS A 169 24.20 1.26 11.92
N LYS A 170 24.88 2.21 11.29
CA LYS A 170 26.04 2.93 11.84
C LYS A 170 25.63 4.18 12.64
N ALA A 171 24.37 4.59 12.58
CA ALA A 171 23.90 5.77 13.28
C ALA A 171 23.48 5.45 14.73
N ILE A 172 23.83 6.35 15.64
CA ILE A 172 23.31 6.37 17.02
C ILE A 172 21.80 6.69 16.95
N TRP A 173 21.04 6.42 18.02
CA TRP A 173 19.57 6.59 18.07
C TRP A 173 19.05 7.88 17.41
N ARG A 174 19.77 9.01 17.56
CA ARG A 174 19.50 10.27 16.83
C ARG A 174 20.01 10.19 15.38
N GLY A 175 19.06 10.26 14.43
CA GLY A 175 19.33 10.26 13.00
C GLY A 175 19.26 8.88 12.33
N LYS A 176 18.93 7.81 13.06
CA LYS A 176 18.85 6.44 12.51
C LYS A 176 17.92 6.27 11.29
N ASN A 177 16.97 7.18 11.12
CA ASN A 177 16.03 7.20 10.00
C ASN A 177 16.60 7.87 8.74
N TRP A 178 17.73 8.59 8.86
CA TRP A 178 18.50 9.11 7.74
C TRP A 178 19.56 8.08 7.39
N PHE A 179 19.36 7.40 6.26
CA PHE A 179 20.22 6.30 5.84
C PHE A 179 21.61 6.83 5.51
N TRP A 180 21.68 7.84 4.66
CA TRP A 180 22.90 8.55 4.31
C TRP A 180 22.96 9.88 5.06
N GLN A 181 24.09 10.15 5.69
CA GLN A 181 24.24 11.33 6.53
C GLN A 181 25.49 12.13 6.18
N GLY A 182 25.33 13.42 5.91
CA GLY A 182 26.43 14.27 5.47
C GLY A 182 27.52 14.38 6.53
N ARG A 183 27.15 14.35 7.82
CA ARG A 183 28.10 14.32 8.95
C ARG A 183 29.04 13.10 8.92
N GLN A 184 28.60 11.97 8.38
CA GLN A 184 29.37 10.72 8.29
C GLN A 184 30.11 10.59 6.94
N MET A 185 29.44 10.99 5.87
CA MET A 185 29.94 10.85 4.50
C MET A 185 30.93 11.94 4.13
N ASN A 186 30.75 13.17 4.64
CA ASN A 186 31.58 14.33 4.36
C ASN A 186 31.81 14.57 2.85
N GLY A 187 30.75 14.45 2.06
CA GLY A 187 30.77 14.63 0.60
C GLY A 187 31.27 13.40 -0.18
N ARG A 188 31.65 12.30 0.49
CA ARG A 188 31.95 11.04 -0.19
C ARG A 188 30.69 10.45 -0.80
N ILE A 189 30.88 9.77 -1.93
CA ILE A 189 29.84 8.97 -2.57
C ILE A 189 29.80 7.62 -1.87
N GLU A 190 28.62 7.22 -1.40
CA GLU A 190 28.37 5.86 -0.93
C GLU A 190 27.37 5.17 -1.86
N ILE A 191 27.59 3.88 -2.09
CA ILE A 191 26.69 3.01 -2.86
C ILE A 191 26.16 1.95 -1.90
N ASN A 192 24.86 1.78 -1.86
CA ASN A 192 24.22 0.74 -1.06
C ASN A 192 23.23 -0.07 -1.90
N ARG A 193 23.36 -1.39 -1.78
CA ARG A 193 22.43 -2.37 -2.35
C ARG A 193 21.38 -2.77 -1.33
N PHE A 194 20.12 -2.74 -1.74
CA PHE A 194 18.97 -3.19 -0.98
C PHE A 194 18.38 -4.44 -1.66
N ASN A 195 18.49 -5.60 -1.01
CA ASN A 195 17.89 -6.85 -1.49
C ASN A 195 16.53 -7.04 -0.80
N GLN A 196 15.46 -6.61 -1.44
CA GLN A 196 14.11 -6.63 -0.88
C GLN A 196 13.39 -7.95 -1.17
N ASN A 197 13.65 -8.57 -2.33
CA ASN A 197 12.99 -9.80 -2.78
C ASN A 197 11.46 -9.76 -2.66
N LEU A 198 10.88 -8.59 -2.94
CA LEU A 198 9.44 -8.41 -2.90
C LEU A 198 8.82 -8.99 -4.18
N PRO A 199 7.72 -9.75 -4.04
CA PRO A 199 7.08 -10.46 -5.14
C PRO A 199 6.38 -9.50 -6.11
N VAL A 200 5.82 -10.02 -7.20
CA VAL A 200 5.11 -9.18 -8.19
C VAL A 200 3.93 -8.46 -7.54
N GLY A 201 3.97 -7.13 -7.50
CA GLY A 201 2.94 -6.33 -6.85
C GLY A 201 3.03 -4.85 -7.19
N ILE A 202 2.41 -4.01 -6.35
CA ILE A 202 2.64 -2.57 -6.35
C ILE A 202 3.61 -2.26 -5.22
N HIS A 203 4.75 -1.67 -5.56
CA HIS A 203 5.79 -1.30 -4.60
C HIS A 203 6.16 0.16 -4.75
N TYR A 204 6.47 0.79 -3.61
CA TYR A 204 6.87 2.18 -3.54
C TYR A 204 8.24 2.31 -2.89
N VAL A 205 9.11 3.10 -3.52
CA VAL A 205 10.38 3.54 -2.94
C VAL A 205 10.38 5.05 -2.90
N GLU A 206 10.63 5.63 -1.73
CA GLU A 206 10.74 7.06 -1.53
C GLU A 206 12.15 7.44 -1.10
N LEU A 207 12.65 8.54 -1.68
CA LEU A 207 13.79 9.27 -1.16
C LEU A 207 13.31 10.61 -0.62
N TRP A 208 13.61 10.83 0.65
CA TRP A 208 13.44 12.12 1.31
C TRP A 208 14.80 12.76 1.49
N ALA A 209 14.87 14.07 1.32
CA ALA A 209 16.08 14.84 1.46
C ALA A 209 15.97 15.87 2.58
N ASP A 210 17.10 16.11 3.23
CA ASP A 210 17.37 17.28 4.04
C ASP A 210 18.52 18.05 3.38
N ARG A 211 18.36 19.36 3.22
CA ARG A 211 19.26 20.25 2.47
C ARG A 211 19.39 19.87 0.99
N THR A 212 20.60 19.77 0.45
CA THR A 212 20.86 19.66 -1.00
C THR A 212 21.74 18.46 -1.39
N PRO A 213 21.41 17.22 -0.95
CA PRO A 213 22.15 16.02 -1.32
C PRO A 213 22.12 15.78 -2.82
N VAL A 214 23.08 14.99 -3.31
CA VAL A 214 23.18 14.59 -4.71
C VAL A 214 22.99 13.08 -4.81
N LEU A 215 22.01 12.67 -5.61
CA LEU A 215 21.78 11.29 -6.02
C LEU A 215 22.59 11.08 -7.31
N ARG A 216 23.61 10.23 -7.23
CA ARG A 216 24.46 9.88 -8.36
C ARG A 216 23.79 8.85 -9.25
N SER A 217 23.21 7.81 -8.66
CA SER A 217 22.39 6.85 -9.39
C SER A 217 21.29 6.27 -8.50
N PHE A 218 20.17 5.90 -9.12
CA PHE A 218 19.16 5.03 -8.55
C PHE A 218 18.83 3.97 -9.59
N ASP A 219 19.23 2.75 -9.29
CA ASP A 219 19.18 1.62 -10.20
C ASP A 219 18.25 0.56 -9.63
N ILE A 220 17.40 -0.02 -10.47
CA ILE A 220 16.53 -1.14 -10.09
C ILE A 220 16.77 -2.35 -10.99
N LEU A 221 16.67 -3.54 -10.41
CA LEU A 221 16.72 -4.77 -11.20
C LEU A 221 15.37 -5.02 -11.86
N ILE A 222 15.33 -4.93 -13.19
CA ILE A 222 14.18 -5.32 -14.01
C ILE A 222 14.36 -6.76 -14.48
N ASN A 223 13.41 -7.63 -14.11
CA ASN A 223 13.32 -8.99 -14.61
C ASN A 223 12.19 -9.09 -15.64
N SER A 224 12.53 -9.18 -16.93
CA SER A 224 11.56 -9.28 -18.04
C SER A 224 10.84 -10.62 -18.14
N LYS A 225 11.37 -11.66 -17.49
CA LYS A 225 10.60 -12.86 -17.20
C LYS A 225 9.68 -12.55 -16.03
N VAL A 226 8.70 -11.69 -16.27
CA VAL A 226 7.64 -11.41 -15.32
C VAL A 226 6.93 -12.75 -15.12
N ALA A 227 7.21 -13.40 -14.00
CA ALA A 227 6.39 -14.52 -13.57
C ALA A 227 4.96 -13.99 -13.56
N THR A 228 4.07 -14.61 -14.34
CA THR A 228 2.65 -14.29 -14.32
C THR A 228 2.23 -14.17 -12.87
N LYS A 229 1.75 -12.97 -12.49
CA LYS A 229 1.34 -12.68 -11.12
C LYS A 229 0.41 -13.80 -10.68
N ARG A 230 0.85 -14.62 -9.74
CA ARG A 230 0.04 -15.72 -9.22
C ARG A 230 -1.16 -15.07 -8.56
N VAL A 231 -2.36 -15.37 -9.03
CA VAL A 231 -3.60 -14.92 -8.40
C VAL A 231 -4.05 -16.03 -7.45
N PRO A 232 -4.16 -15.77 -6.14
CA PRO A 232 -4.67 -16.76 -5.21
C PRO A 232 -6.08 -17.20 -5.59
N THR A 233 -6.35 -18.49 -5.39
CA THR A 233 -7.67 -19.09 -5.65
C THR A 233 -8.08 -19.94 -4.47
N THR A 234 -9.34 -20.34 -4.41
CA THR A 234 -9.84 -21.26 -3.38
C THR A 234 -9.01 -22.54 -3.25
N LYS A 235 -8.54 -23.09 -4.37
CA LYS A 235 -7.74 -24.34 -4.41
C LYS A 235 -6.23 -24.11 -4.26
N ASN A 236 -5.76 -22.91 -4.58
CA ASN A 236 -4.36 -22.52 -4.42
C ASN A 236 -4.29 -21.16 -3.71
N PRO A 237 -4.53 -21.13 -2.39
CA PRO A 237 -4.77 -19.88 -1.65
C PRO A 237 -3.50 -19.28 -1.06
N GLU A 238 -2.33 -19.86 -1.28
CA GLU A 238 -1.08 -19.32 -0.73
C GLU A 238 -0.92 -17.83 -1.10
N TRP A 239 -0.49 -17.03 -0.14
CA TRP A 239 -0.34 -15.60 -0.26
C TRP A 239 0.79 -15.26 -1.22
N THR A 240 0.56 -14.25 -2.03
CA THR A 240 1.52 -13.72 -3.02
C THR A 240 2.59 -12.86 -2.38
N GLY A 241 2.44 -12.49 -1.10
CA GLY A 241 3.24 -11.47 -0.42
C GLY A 241 2.61 -10.08 -0.40
N ASN A 242 1.42 -9.89 -1.01
CA ASN A 242 0.65 -8.65 -0.90
C ASN A 242 -0.87 -8.90 -0.88
N PHE A 243 -1.55 -8.63 0.24
CA PHE A 243 -3.00 -8.83 0.33
C PHE A 243 -3.82 -7.88 -0.56
N LEU A 244 -3.24 -6.78 -1.06
CA LEU A 244 -3.94 -5.88 -1.98
C LEU A 244 -4.18 -6.51 -3.36
N ASP A 245 -3.52 -7.62 -3.67
CA ASP A 245 -3.70 -8.31 -4.95
C ASP A 245 -4.58 -9.56 -4.90
N ASP A 246 -5.05 -9.95 -3.70
CA ASP A 246 -6.04 -11.00 -3.58
C ASP A 246 -7.34 -10.56 -4.28
N PRO A 247 -8.04 -11.44 -5.02
CA PRO A 247 -9.43 -11.19 -5.41
C PRO A 247 -10.30 -10.85 -4.20
N GLU A 248 -11.35 -10.03 -4.36
CA GLU A 248 -12.24 -9.64 -3.25
C GLU A 248 -12.80 -10.86 -2.49
N GLU A 249 -13.07 -11.95 -3.21
CA GLU A 249 -13.56 -13.22 -2.65
C GLU A 249 -12.49 -13.88 -1.76
N ILE A 250 -11.22 -13.85 -2.17
CA ILE A 250 -10.13 -14.48 -1.42
C ILE A 250 -9.78 -13.67 -0.18
N ILE A 251 -9.65 -12.34 -0.30
CA ILE A 251 -9.31 -11.51 0.85
C ILE A 251 -10.41 -11.57 1.92
N LEU A 252 -11.68 -11.62 1.50
CA LEU A 252 -12.81 -11.79 2.41
C LEU A 252 -12.80 -13.20 3.04
N ALA A 253 -12.53 -14.24 2.27
CA ALA A 253 -12.41 -15.61 2.80
C ALA A 253 -11.27 -15.74 3.82
N ARG A 254 -10.11 -15.12 3.58
CA ARG A 254 -8.99 -15.07 4.52
C ARG A 254 -9.39 -14.40 5.83
N LEU A 255 -10.13 -13.29 5.76
CA LEU A 255 -10.63 -12.62 6.94
C LEU A 255 -11.58 -13.53 7.74
N ILE A 256 -12.60 -14.08 7.08
CA ILE A 256 -13.59 -14.96 7.74
C ILE A 256 -12.87 -16.16 8.38
N PHE A 257 -11.91 -16.75 7.67
CA PHE A 257 -11.11 -17.84 8.18
C PHE A 257 -10.25 -17.44 9.39
N GLY A 258 -9.56 -16.29 9.33
CA GLY A 258 -8.73 -15.79 10.42
C GLY A 258 -9.51 -15.47 11.69
N GLU A 259 -10.71 -14.91 11.55
CA GLU A 259 -11.55 -14.46 12.67
C GLU A 259 -12.50 -15.54 13.19
N ALA A 260 -12.95 -16.44 12.33
CA ALA A 260 -14.06 -17.36 12.62
C ALA A 260 -13.81 -18.82 12.17
N ASN A 261 -12.54 -19.26 12.05
CA ASN A 261 -12.20 -20.62 11.59
C ASN A 261 -13.00 -21.72 12.30
N ASN A 262 -13.08 -21.62 13.63
CA ASN A 262 -13.67 -22.65 14.49
C ASN A 262 -15.12 -22.37 14.88
N GLN A 263 -15.76 -21.40 14.22
CA GLN A 263 -17.14 -21.02 14.48
C GLN A 263 -18.11 -21.69 13.51
N SER A 264 -19.40 -21.61 13.81
CA SER A 264 -20.47 -22.06 12.91
C SER A 264 -20.52 -21.24 11.62
N ARG A 265 -21.20 -21.79 10.61
CA ARG A 265 -21.49 -21.10 9.35
C ARG A 265 -22.14 -19.74 9.57
N GLU A 266 -23.09 -19.66 10.52
CA GLU A 266 -23.82 -18.44 10.82
C GLU A 266 -22.87 -17.34 11.33
N ALA A 267 -21.95 -17.67 12.25
CA ALA A 267 -20.96 -16.72 12.75
C ALA A 267 -20.02 -16.24 11.63
N LYS A 268 -19.57 -17.15 10.76
CA LYS A 268 -18.73 -16.82 9.59
C LYS A 268 -19.44 -15.87 8.62
N GLU A 269 -20.72 -16.11 8.35
CA GLU A 269 -21.56 -15.22 7.52
C GLU A 269 -21.69 -13.83 8.14
N TRP A 270 -21.93 -13.73 9.45
CA TRP A 270 -22.03 -12.46 10.15
C TRP A 270 -20.71 -11.67 10.15
N VAL A 271 -19.57 -12.36 10.34
CA VAL A 271 -18.24 -11.75 10.20
C VAL A 271 -18.05 -11.17 8.79
N GLY A 272 -18.35 -11.96 7.75
CA GLY A 272 -18.23 -11.51 6.37
C GLY A 272 -19.11 -10.29 6.05
N TRP A 273 -20.37 -10.32 6.46
CA TRP A 273 -21.30 -9.21 6.25
C TRP A 273 -20.94 -7.94 7.04
N SER A 274 -20.26 -8.07 8.17
CA SER A 274 -19.77 -6.92 8.93
C SER A 274 -18.83 -6.01 8.09
N VAL A 275 -18.05 -6.61 7.18
CA VAL A 275 -17.18 -5.88 6.23
C VAL A 275 -18.01 -5.04 5.26
N VAL A 276 -19.08 -5.63 4.71
CA VAL A 276 -19.98 -4.94 3.78
C VAL A 276 -20.70 -3.79 4.48
N ASN A 277 -21.09 -3.99 5.74
CA ASN A 277 -21.73 -2.96 6.55
C ASN A 277 -20.76 -1.79 6.83
N ARG A 278 -19.50 -2.07 7.20
CA ARG A 278 -18.46 -1.04 7.36
C ARG A 278 -18.22 -0.26 6.07
N LYS A 279 -18.09 -0.95 4.93
CA LYS A 279 -17.95 -0.36 3.59
C LYS A 279 -19.10 0.60 3.28
N LYS A 280 -20.34 0.26 3.68
CA LYS A 280 -21.55 1.05 3.43
C LYS A 280 -21.82 2.15 4.45
N ALA A 281 -21.20 2.11 5.64
CA ALA A 281 -21.51 2.98 6.76
C ALA A 281 -21.17 4.47 6.55
N LYS A 282 -20.52 4.85 5.43
CA LYS A 282 -20.09 6.23 5.12
C LYS A 282 -19.36 6.91 6.29
N SER A 283 -18.60 6.13 7.06
CA SER A 283 -17.87 6.57 8.26
C SER A 283 -16.36 6.66 7.97
N TRP A 284 -15.52 6.54 9.00
CA TRP A 284 -14.05 6.57 8.88
C TRP A 284 -13.45 5.33 8.17
N TRP A 285 -14.24 4.26 8.02
CA TRP A 285 -13.86 3.08 7.25
C TRP A 285 -13.73 3.37 5.74
N PRO A 286 -12.81 2.68 5.04
CA PRO A 286 -12.74 2.70 3.58
C PRO A 286 -14.01 2.19 2.89
N ASP A 287 -14.19 2.61 1.63
CA ASP A 287 -15.36 2.30 0.78
C ASP A 287 -15.15 1.08 -0.15
N THR A 288 -14.19 0.23 0.18
CA THR A 288 -13.84 -0.99 -0.58
C THR A 288 -13.64 -2.17 0.37
N ILE A 289 -13.85 -3.41 -0.09
CA ILE A 289 -13.65 -4.60 0.73
C ILE A 289 -12.21 -4.68 1.23
N HIS A 290 -11.22 -4.62 0.32
CA HIS A 290 -9.80 -4.57 0.70
C HIS A 290 -9.49 -3.45 1.68
N GLY A 291 -10.02 -2.25 1.45
CA GLY A 291 -9.77 -1.12 2.33
C GLY A 291 -10.26 -1.38 3.75
N VAL A 292 -11.47 -1.92 3.93
CA VAL A 292 -11.99 -2.25 5.26
C VAL A 292 -11.15 -3.35 5.92
N ILE A 293 -10.77 -4.40 5.17
CA ILE A 293 -10.02 -5.53 5.71
C ILE A 293 -8.58 -5.15 6.07
N LEU A 294 -7.92 -4.36 5.22
CA LEU A 294 -6.51 -3.99 5.36
C LEU A 294 -6.29 -2.68 6.08
N GLN A 295 -7.35 -2.11 6.65
CA GLN A 295 -7.22 -0.93 7.49
C GLN A 295 -6.34 -1.25 8.71
N GLU A 296 -5.38 -0.37 9.00
CA GLU A 296 -4.41 -0.58 10.07
C GLU A 296 -5.11 -0.86 11.41
N GLY A 297 -4.76 -2.00 12.03
CA GLY A 297 -5.29 -2.40 13.34
C GLY A 297 -6.72 -2.93 13.34
N GLN A 298 -7.37 -3.06 12.18
CA GLN A 298 -8.78 -3.43 12.12
C GLN A 298 -9.05 -4.92 12.38
N TYR A 299 -8.18 -5.79 11.90
CA TYR A 299 -8.29 -7.25 12.06
C TYR A 299 -6.93 -7.83 12.41
N ASP A 300 -6.86 -8.56 13.52
CA ASP A 300 -5.62 -9.08 14.08
C ASP A 300 -4.92 -10.12 13.19
N PRO A 301 -5.64 -11.05 12.52
CA PRO A 301 -5.01 -12.05 11.65
C PRO A 301 -4.15 -11.49 10.51
N PHE A 302 -4.34 -10.22 10.12
CA PHE A 302 -3.53 -9.57 9.08
C PHE A 302 -2.22 -8.93 9.60
N LYS A 303 -1.99 -8.98 10.92
CA LYS A 303 -0.75 -8.53 11.55
C LYS A 303 0.28 -9.66 11.53
N ARG A 304 1.53 -9.36 11.15
CA ARG A 304 2.58 -10.38 10.98
C ARG A 304 2.95 -11.14 12.25
N ASP A 305 2.68 -10.55 13.41
CA ASP A 305 2.94 -11.09 14.74
C ASP A 305 1.75 -11.83 15.34
N ASP A 306 0.61 -11.90 14.63
CA ASP A 306 -0.57 -12.67 15.07
C ASP A 306 -0.43 -14.17 14.78
N ASP A 307 -0.90 -15.01 15.70
CA ASP A 307 -0.83 -16.47 15.58
C ASP A 307 -1.63 -17.02 14.38
N ASN A 308 -2.68 -16.32 13.94
CA ASN A 308 -3.47 -16.69 12.77
C ASN A 308 -2.88 -16.16 11.46
N PHE A 309 -1.85 -15.31 11.48
CA PHE A 309 -1.23 -14.78 10.26
C PHE A 309 -0.79 -15.90 9.31
N LEU A 310 -0.09 -16.91 9.86
CA LEU A 310 0.37 -18.07 9.08
C LEU A 310 -0.79 -18.87 8.48
N LYS A 311 -1.93 -18.93 9.18
CA LYS A 311 -3.13 -19.62 8.71
C LYS A 311 -3.75 -18.88 7.54
N ILE A 312 -3.90 -17.56 7.66
CA ILE A 312 -4.55 -16.79 6.60
C ILE A 312 -3.67 -16.65 5.36
N ILE A 313 -2.33 -16.67 5.46
CA ILE A 313 -1.46 -16.58 4.28
C ILE A 313 -1.34 -17.90 3.52
N ASN A 314 -1.54 -19.06 4.17
CA ASN A 314 -1.58 -20.33 3.46
C ASN A 314 -2.58 -21.32 4.09
N PRO A 315 -3.90 -21.09 3.94
CA PRO A 315 -4.95 -21.85 4.63
C PRO A 315 -4.91 -23.37 4.41
N LEU A 316 -4.34 -23.82 3.30
CA LEU A 316 -4.23 -25.23 2.95
C LEU A 316 -2.83 -25.83 3.19
N GLY A 317 -1.84 -25.02 3.59
CA GLY A 317 -0.44 -25.43 3.64
C GLY A 317 0.36 -24.90 4.82
N TYR A 318 -0.29 -24.32 5.83
CA TYR A 318 0.40 -23.92 7.06
C TYR A 318 0.75 -25.12 7.94
N LYS A 319 1.68 -24.90 8.88
CA LYS A 319 2.14 -25.95 9.80
C LYS A 319 0.99 -26.47 10.66
N ASN A 320 0.78 -27.78 10.65
CA ASN A 320 -0.30 -28.48 11.37
C ASN A 320 -1.73 -28.18 10.85
N VAL A 321 -1.89 -27.86 9.56
CA VAL A 321 -3.22 -27.77 8.94
C VAL A 321 -3.97 -29.10 9.07
N GLY A 322 -5.12 -29.06 9.75
CA GLY A 322 -6.02 -30.21 9.93
C GLY A 322 -7.10 -30.30 8.84
N GLU A 323 -7.82 -31.42 8.81
CA GLU A 323 -8.95 -31.58 7.88
C GLU A 323 -10.10 -30.60 8.19
N SER A 324 -10.35 -30.33 9.47
CA SER A 324 -11.31 -29.31 9.91
C SER A 324 -10.97 -27.92 9.38
N ASP A 325 -9.69 -27.57 9.34
CA ASP A 325 -9.23 -26.28 8.81
C ASP A 325 -9.44 -26.19 7.30
N LYS A 326 -9.18 -27.26 6.56
CA LYS A 326 -9.44 -27.29 5.11
C LYS A 326 -10.92 -27.15 4.80
N ILE A 327 -11.77 -27.89 5.51
CA ILE A 327 -13.24 -27.80 5.37
C ILE A 327 -13.69 -26.37 5.66
N SER A 328 -13.23 -25.80 6.76
CA SER A 328 -13.56 -24.43 7.14
C SER A 328 -13.08 -23.40 6.13
N TRP A 329 -11.88 -23.56 5.55
CA TRP A 329 -11.38 -22.69 4.48
C TRP A 329 -12.30 -22.69 3.26
N TYR A 330 -12.73 -23.88 2.81
CA TYR A 330 -13.66 -23.99 1.67
C TYR A 330 -15.02 -23.37 2.01
N GLU A 331 -15.53 -23.57 3.22
CA GLU A 331 -16.76 -22.94 3.70
C GLU A 331 -16.64 -21.41 3.70
N CYS A 332 -15.52 -20.86 4.20
CA CYS A 332 -15.25 -19.42 4.18
C CYS A 332 -15.22 -18.87 2.74
N CYS A 333 -14.64 -19.62 1.80
CA CYS A 333 -14.64 -19.26 0.38
C CYS A 333 -16.05 -19.21 -0.23
N GLU A 334 -16.90 -20.19 0.10
CA GLU A 334 -18.30 -20.20 -0.34
C GLU A 334 -19.08 -19.00 0.19
N ILE A 335 -18.94 -18.72 1.49
CA ILE A 335 -19.58 -17.57 2.13
C ILE A 335 -19.11 -16.27 1.46
N ALA A 336 -17.80 -16.10 1.29
CA ALA A 336 -17.25 -14.92 0.65
C ALA A 336 -17.77 -14.74 -0.78
N LYS A 337 -17.81 -15.80 -1.58
CA LYS A 337 -18.36 -15.77 -2.95
C LYS A 337 -19.82 -15.30 -2.97
N VAL A 338 -20.64 -15.82 -2.06
CA VAL A 338 -22.05 -15.44 -1.93
C VAL A 338 -22.18 -13.96 -1.57
N ILE A 339 -21.41 -13.48 -0.61
CA ILE A 339 -21.41 -12.07 -0.19
C ILE A 339 -20.99 -11.14 -1.33
N ILE A 340 -19.87 -11.45 -2.01
CA ILE A 340 -19.34 -10.63 -3.11
C ILE A 340 -20.29 -10.59 -4.30
N SER A 341 -20.97 -11.70 -4.61
CA SER A 341 -21.96 -11.74 -5.71
C SER A 341 -23.17 -10.82 -5.49
N GLY A 342 -23.44 -10.40 -4.25
CA GLY A 342 -24.59 -9.55 -3.90
C GLY A 342 -25.96 -10.24 -4.02
N ASN A 343 -25.99 -11.54 -4.31
CA ASN A 343 -27.23 -12.29 -4.58
C ASN A 343 -27.98 -12.73 -3.31
N ASN A 344 -27.46 -12.44 -2.12
CA ASN A 344 -28.06 -12.84 -0.85
C ASN A 344 -28.45 -11.64 0.02
N ILE A 345 -29.50 -11.83 0.82
CA ILE A 345 -29.96 -10.84 1.79
C ILE A 345 -28.94 -10.76 2.92
N ASN A 346 -28.50 -9.55 3.26
CA ASN A 346 -27.65 -9.31 4.41
C ASN A 346 -28.38 -9.68 5.71
N PRO A 347 -27.94 -10.71 6.46
CA PRO A 347 -28.63 -11.20 7.65
C PRO A 347 -28.38 -10.32 8.88
N THR A 348 -27.51 -9.30 8.79
CA THR A 348 -27.10 -8.53 9.96
C THR A 348 -26.79 -7.06 9.65
N GLU A 349 -27.08 -6.18 10.61
CA GLU A 349 -26.61 -4.79 10.60
C GLU A 349 -25.28 -4.61 11.35
N ALA A 350 -24.65 -5.69 11.82
CA ALA A 350 -23.43 -5.65 12.62
C ALA A 350 -22.30 -4.91 11.88
N THR A 351 -21.67 -3.96 12.55
CA THR A 351 -20.42 -3.32 12.10
C THR A 351 -19.23 -3.75 12.94
N HIS A 352 -19.47 -4.46 14.04
CA HIS A 352 -18.42 -4.90 14.95
C HIS A 352 -18.74 -6.29 15.51
N PHE A 353 -17.68 -6.97 15.92
CA PHE A 353 -17.76 -8.23 16.64
C PHE A 353 -16.54 -8.41 17.53
N ASN A 354 -16.69 -9.13 18.64
CA ASN A 354 -15.58 -9.55 19.51
C ASN A 354 -15.81 -10.99 19.96
N GLY A 355 -14.76 -11.81 19.94
CA GLY A 355 -14.73 -13.11 20.64
C GLY A 355 -14.53 -12.89 22.13
N PHE A 356 -15.37 -13.48 22.98
CA PHE A 356 -15.24 -13.36 24.44
C PHE A 356 -15.31 -14.72 25.11
N ARG A 357 -14.29 -15.05 25.92
CA ARG A 357 -14.19 -16.35 26.61
C ARG A 357 -14.89 -16.39 27.98
N ASN A 358 -15.32 -15.24 28.53
CA ASN A 358 -16.00 -15.21 29.82
C ASN A 358 -17.52 -15.43 29.67
N SER A 359 -18.14 -16.00 30.70
CA SER A 359 -19.59 -16.19 30.86
C SER A 359 -20.38 -14.88 31.06
N GLU A 360 -19.82 -13.75 30.67
CA GLU A 360 -20.42 -12.43 30.85
C GLU A 360 -21.66 -12.28 29.97
N GLY A 361 -22.77 -11.97 30.63
CA GLY A 361 -24.09 -11.82 30.01
C GLY A 361 -24.19 -10.55 29.17
N ARG A 362 -25.29 -10.47 28.42
CA ARG A 362 -25.65 -9.35 27.55
C ARG A 362 -25.50 -7.98 28.23
N ASP A 363 -25.98 -7.84 29.47
CA ASP A 363 -25.98 -6.56 30.20
C ASP A 363 -24.59 -6.00 30.42
N TRP A 364 -23.61 -6.88 30.69
CA TRP A 364 -22.21 -6.46 30.82
C TRP A 364 -21.68 -5.96 29.47
N TYR A 365 -21.98 -6.67 28.38
CA TYR A 365 -21.51 -6.31 27.04
C TYR A 365 -22.10 -4.99 26.56
N GLU A 366 -23.40 -4.80 26.72
CA GLU A 366 -24.09 -3.54 26.41
C GLU A 366 -23.50 -2.37 27.21
N LYS A 367 -23.18 -2.59 28.50
CA LYS A 367 -22.62 -1.55 29.37
C LYS A 367 -21.16 -1.20 29.09
N ASN A 368 -20.32 -2.18 28.75
CA ASN A 368 -18.87 -2.00 28.71
C ASN A 368 -18.28 -1.95 27.29
N ILE A 369 -18.89 -2.64 26.32
CA ILE A 369 -18.37 -2.73 24.94
C ILE A 369 -19.20 -1.91 23.96
N VAL A 370 -20.52 -1.83 24.19
CA VAL A 370 -21.47 -1.19 23.27
C VAL A 370 -22.14 0.06 23.88
N PRO A 371 -21.45 0.92 24.66
CA PRO A 371 -22.14 1.98 25.42
C PRO A 371 -22.82 3.03 24.54
N LYS A 372 -22.46 3.13 23.26
CA LYS A 372 -23.07 4.03 22.26
C LYS A 372 -23.70 3.30 21.08
N GLY A 373 -23.78 1.98 21.14
CA GLY A 373 -24.24 1.15 20.04
C GLY A 373 -25.49 0.34 20.40
N LYS A 374 -25.69 -0.75 19.67
CA LYS A 374 -26.77 -1.72 19.87
C LYS A 374 -26.17 -3.12 19.80
N PHE A 375 -26.23 -3.88 20.89
CA PHE A 375 -25.97 -5.32 20.84
C PHE A 375 -27.03 -5.96 19.94
N LEU A 376 -26.60 -6.80 19.01
CA LEU A 376 -27.48 -7.44 18.04
C LEU A 376 -27.72 -8.88 18.41
N ARG A 377 -26.64 -9.66 18.51
CA ARG A 377 -26.72 -11.10 18.71
C ARG A 377 -25.39 -11.68 19.16
N LYS A 378 -25.45 -12.77 19.92
CA LYS A 378 -24.33 -13.69 20.12
C LYS A 378 -24.54 -14.91 19.23
N VAL A 379 -23.53 -15.26 18.44
CA VAL A 379 -23.49 -16.49 17.66
C VAL A 379 -22.20 -17.21 18.09
N ASP A 380 -22.36 -18.44 18.59
CA ASP A 380 -21.28 -19.18 19.26
C ASP A 380 -20.61 -18.37 20.38
N ASP A 381 -19.29 -18.18 20.36
CA ASP A 381 -18.55 -17.36 21.32
C ASP A 381 -18.37 -15.89 20.88
N THR A 382 -18.96 -15.51 19.76
CA THR A 382 -18.77 -14.21 19.12
C THR A 382 -19.98 -13.31 19.31
N TYR A 383 -19.73 -12.10 19.83
CA TYR A 383 -20.74 -11.10 20.12
C TYR A 383 -20.74 -10.06 19.00
N PHE A 384 -21.88 -9.87 18.34
CA PHE A 384 -22.05 -8.92 17.24
C PHE A 384 -22.85 -7.71 17.68
N TYR A 385 -22.40 -6.54 17.25
CA TYR A 385 -23.05 -5.28 17.58
C TYR A 385 -22.93 -4.26 16.44
N TRP A 386 -23.83 -3.30 16.47
CA TRP A 386 -23.73 -2.08 15.69
C TRP A 386 -23.24 -0.95 16.59
N SER A 387 -22.37 -0.11 16.08
CA SER A 387 -21.97 1.15 16.73
C SER A 387 -21.93 2.25 15.68
N PRO A 388 -22.42 3.47 15.99
CA PRO A 388 -22.41 4.61 15.08
C PRO A 388 -21.01 5.14 14.78
N ASN A 389 -20.03 4.76 15.63
CA ASN A 389 -18.76 5.45 15.87
C ASN A 389 -18.96 6.85 16.45
#